data_AF-A0A392QQ80-F1
#
_entry.id   AF-A0A392QQ80-F1
#
_cell.length_a   1.000
_cell.length_b   1.000
_cell.length_c   1.000
_cell.angle_alpha   90.00
_cell.angle_beta   90.00
_cell.angle_gamma   90.00
#
_symmetry.space_group_name_H-M   'P 1'
#
loop_
_entity.id
_entity.type
_entity.pdbx_description
1 polymer ?
#
loop_
_entity_poly.entity_id
_entity_poly.type
_entity_poly.pdbx_seq_one_letter_code
_entity_poly.pdbx_strand_id
1 'polypeptide(L)' 'VKGNRIAITIPEDDYEAGIDDCKHCLHGRVFWPKGATPLSVVALRALLALMWKSIGRWGITSL' A
#
# COMPACT_ATOMS: atom_id res chain seq x y z
N VAL A 1 -11.02 -30.63 5.90
CA VAL A 1 -12.08 -29.60 5.93
C VAL A 1 -12.24 -29.08 4.51
N LYS A 2 -13.35 -29.41 3.83
CA LYS A 2 -13.68 -28.90 2.49
C LYS A 2 -14.05 -27.42 2.65
N GLY A 3 -13.44 -26.55 1.84
CA GLY A 3 -13.60 -25.10 1.93
C GLY A 3 -15.04 -24.66 1.71
N ASN A 4 -15.65 -24.05 2.73
CA ASN A 4 -16.86 -23.27 2.54
C ASN A 4 -16.52 -22.09 1.63
N ARG A 5 -17.18 -22.01 0.48
CA ARG A 5 -17.10 -20.83 -0.39
C ARG A 5 -17.82 -19.68 0.32
N ILE A 6 -17.07 -18.90 1.08
CA ILE A 6 -17.56 -17.64 1.65
C ILE A 6 -17.50 -16.61 0.53
N ALA A 7 -18.66 -16.09 0.14
CA ALA A 7 -18.77 -14.92 -0.71
C ALA A 7 -19.20 -13.74 0.17
N ILE A 8 -18.51 -12.62 0.04
CA ILE A 8 -18.86 -11.37 0.69
C ILE A 8 -19.39 -10.46 -0.41
N THR A 9 -20.66 -10.10 -0.34
CA THR A 9 -21.25 -9.13 -1.27
C THR A 9 -20.82 -7.74 -0.83
N ILE A 10 -20.24 -6.97 -1.76
CA ILE A 10 -19.93 -5.55 -1.59
C ILE A 10 -20.92 -4.79 -2.49
N PRO A 11 -21.75 -3.90 -1.94
CA PRO A 11 -22.59 -3.00 -2.74
C PRO A 11 -21.74 -2.17 -3.70
N GLU A 12 -22.27 -1.87 -4.88
CA GLU A 12 -21.55 -1.08 -5.89
C GLU A 12 -21.10 0.28 -5.35
N ASP A 13 -21.98 0.96 -4.61
CA ASP A 13 -21.69 2.28 -4.02
C ASP A 13 -20.50 2.22 -3.04
N ASP A 14 -20.41 1.15 -2.24
CA ASP A 14 -19.30 0.93 -1.31
C ASP A 14 -18.00 0.58 -2.06
N TYR A 15 -18.10 -0.14 -3.17
CA TYR A 15 -16.95 -0.45 -4.03
C TYR A 15 -16.37 0.83 -4.65
N GLU A 16 -17.21 1.63 -5.28
CA GLU A 16 -16.81 2.89 -5.90
C GLU A 16 -16.24 3.88 -4.89
N ALA A 17 -16.85 4.00 -3.70
CA ALA A 17 -16.31 4.80 -2.60
C ALA A 17 -14.90 4.33 -2.19
N GLY A 18 -14.69 3.02 -2.05
CA GLY A 18 -13.37 2.47 -1.73
C GLY A 18 -12.33 2.72 -2.82
N ILE A 19 -12.73 2.67 -4.09
CA ILE A 19 -11.85 3.02 -5.22
C ILE A 19 -11.48 4.50 -5.17
N ASP A 20 -12.44 5.40 -4.94
CA ASP A 20 -12.16 6.84 -4.84
C ASP A 20 -11.17 7.15 -3.70
N ASP A 21 -11.34 6.49 -2.56
CA ASP A 21 -10.47 6.61 -1.38
C ASP A 21 -9.03 6.11 -1.63
N CYS A 22 -8.84 5.10 -2.49
CA CYS A 22 -7.54 4.44 -2.66
C CYS A 22 -6.87 4.57 -4.03
N LYS A 23 -7.53 5.14 -5.06
CA LYS A 23 -7.01 5.22 -6.44
C LYS A 23 -5.69 5.98 -6.58
N HIS A 24 -5.35 6.83 -5.63
CA HIS A 24 -4.07 7.57 -5.58
C HIS A 24 -3.08 7.02 -4.55
N CYS A 25 -3.41 5.89 -3.91
CA CYS A 25 -2.59 5.26 -2.89
C CYS A 25 -1.78 4.10 -3.50
N LEU A 26 -0.46 4.16 -3.40
CA LEU A 26 0.39 3.01 -3.72
C LEU A 26 0.50 2.10 -2.50
N HIS A 27 -0.16 0.96 -2.55
CA HIS A 27 -0.03 -0.07 -1.53
C HIS A 27 1.10 -1.03 -1.91
N GLY A 28 2.07 -1.22 -1.01
CA GLY A 28 3.21 -2.10 -1.25
C GLY A 28 3.77 -2.72 0.02
N ARG A 29 4.61 -3.74 -0.15
CA ARG A 29 5.41 -4.33 0.92
C ARG A 29 6.88 -4.12 0.60
N VAL A 30 7.63 -3.69 1.59
CA VAL A 30 9.09 -3.64 1.49
C VAL A 30 9.64 -4.90 2.16
N PHE A 31 10.58 -5.56 1.49
CA PHE A 31 11.23 -6.77 1.97
C PHE A 31 12.69 -6.47 2.27
N TRP A 32 13.15 -6.93 3.43
CA TRP A 32 14.54 -6.80 3.84
C TRP A 32 15.21 -8.18 3.76
N PRO A 33 16.43 -8.25 3.19
CA PRO A 33 17.25 -9.45 3.29
C PRO A 33 17.53 -9.80 4.76
N LYS A 34 17.71 -11.09 5.04
CA LYS A 34 18.07 -11.54 6.39
C LYS A 34 19.39 -10.89 6.83
N GLY A 35 19.37 -10.24 8.00
CA GLY A 35 20.53 -9.53 8.56
C GLY A 35 20.71 -8.10 8.06
N ALA A 36 19.88 -7.62 7.13
CA ALA A 36 19.86 -6.22 6.76
C ALA A 36 19.23 -5.37 7.86
N THR A 37 19.75 -4.17 8.08
CA THR A 37 19.16 -3.19 9.00
C THR A 37 17.92 -2.56 8.33
N PRO A 38 16.73 -2.62 8.96
CA PRO A 38 15.56 -1.92 8.46
C PRO A 38 15.80 -0.41 8.37
N LEU A 39 15.25 0.22 7.34
CA LEU A 39 15.33 1.66 7.18
C LEU A 39 14.28 2.36 8.04
N SER A 40 14.61 3.56 8.53
CA SER A 40 13.59 4.44 9.08
C SER A 40 12.61 4.87 7.97
N VAL A 41 11.38 5.22 8.36
CA VAL A 41 10.36 5.69 7.41
C VAL A 41 10.84 6.90 6.60
N VAL A 42 11.60 7.81 7.23
CA VAL A 42 12.17 9.00 6.57
C VAL A 42 13.21 8.60 5.52
N ALA A 43 14.12 7.68 5.86
CA ALA A 43 15.14 7.21 4.93
C ALA A 43 14.54 6.43 3.76
N LEU A 44 13.54 5.59 4.03
CA LEU A 44 12.79 4.86 3.01
C LEU A 44 12.07 5.83 2.06
N ARG A 45 11.40 6.85 2.60
CA ARG A 45 10.73 7.90 1.80
C ARG A 45 11.70 8.62 0.87
N ALA A 46 12.90 8.95 1.36
CA ALA A 46 13.92 9.62 0.56
C ALA A 46 14.42 8.74 -0.61
N LEU A 47 14.64 7.45 -0.38
CA LEU A 47 15.04 6.51 -1.45
C LEU A 47 13.95 6.35 -2.52
N LEU A 48 12.70 6.20 -2.09
CA LEU A 48 11.56 6.06 -3.01
C LEU A 48 11.33 7.33 -3.84
N ALA A 49 11.57 8.52 -3.27
CA ALA A 49 11.46 9.78 -3.99
C ALA A 49 12.44 9.89 -5.18
N LEU A 50 13.60 9.24 -5.12
CA LEU A 50 14.56 9.22 -6.23
C LEU A 50 14.01 8.46 -7.45
N MET A 51 13.26 7.39 -7.20
CA MET A 51 12.63 6.57 -8.25
C MET A 51 11.32 7.19 -8.75
N TRP A 52 10.59 7.86 -7.88
CA TRP A 52 9.27 8.44 -8.16
C TRP A 52 9.29 9.97 -8.24
N LYS A 53 10.07 10.49 -9.18
CA LYS A 53 10.28 11.94 -9.37
C LYS A 53 8.99 12.73 -9.68
N SER A 54 7.94 12.07 -10.16
CA SER A 54 6.68 12.70 -10.60
C SER A 54 5.50 12.51 -9.64
N ILE A 55 5.68 11.79 -8.54
CA ILE A 55 4.63 11.69 -7.51
C ILE A 55 4.68 13.01 -6.74
N GLY A 56 3.59 13.77 -6.75
CA GLY A 56 3.47 15.09 -6.10
C GLY A 56 3.69 15.05 -4.59
N ARG A 57 2.97 15.85 -3.80
CA ARG A 57 3.17 15.83 -2.34
C ARG A 57 2.61 14.50 -1.77
N TRP A 58 3.48 13.59 -1.33
CA TRP A 58 3.11 12.26 -0.82
C TRP A 58 3.76 11.91 0.54
N GLY A 59 3.18 10.93 1.23
CA GLY A 59 3.61 10.42 2.55
C GLY A 59 3.57 8.89 2.65
N ILE A 60 4.10 8.34 3.75
CA ILE A 60 4.06 6.90 4.05
C ILE A 60 3.28 6.72 5.34
N THR A 61 2.32 5.79 5.32
CA THR A 61 1.53 5.40 6.49
C THR A 61 1.70 3.89 6.68
N SER A 62 1.94 3.44 7.92
CA SER A 62 1.84 2.01 8.22
C SER A 62 0.37 1.64 8.28
N LEU A 63 0.01 0.58 7.57
CA LEU A 63 -1.27 -0.10 7.75
C LEU A 63 -1.18 -1.09 8.92
#